data_AF-A0A7M2WW62-F1
#
_entry.id   AF-A0A7M2WW62-F1
#
_cell.length_a   1.000
_cell.length_b   1.000
_cell.length_c   1.000
_cell.angle_alpha   90.00
_cell.angle_beta   90.00
_cell.angle_gamma   90.00
#
_symmetry.space_group_name_H-M   'P 1'
#
loop_
_entity.id
_entity.type
_entity.pdbx_description
1 polymer ?
#
loop_
_entity_poly.entity_id
_entity_poly.type
_entity_poly.pdbx_seq_one_letter_code
_entity_poly.pdbx_strand_id
1 'polypeptide(L)'
;MARWLLKTEPGTYSFDDLVKDRKTVWNGVTNTTALKHIRTMAKGDEVIIYHTGDERTAVGTATITSKPYPDPEADDEKLVVVDIKAGKPLASPVTLATIKADKAFAGWDLLRIGRLSVVPVPDAMWDRLMELAE
;
A
#
# COMPACT_ATOMS: atom_id res chain seq x y z
N MET A 1 6.35 -12.53 7.78
CA MET A 1 5.27 -11.53 7.62
C MET A 1 5.64 -10.74 6.39
N ALA A 2 4.74 -10.61 5.42
CA ALA A 2 5.05 -9.86 4.21
C ALA A 2 4.76 -8.37 4.43
N ARG A 3 5.39 -7.54 3.59
CA ARG A 3 5.33 -6.09 3.66
C ARG A 3 4.88 -5.55 2.31
N TRP A 4 3.94 -4.62 2.34
CA TRP A 4 3.25 -4.11 1.16
C TRP A 4 3.19 -2.59 1.16
N LEU A 5 3.12 -2.00 -0.02
CA LEU A 5 2.77 -0.61 -0.23
C LEU A 5 1.50 -0.57 -1.08
N LEU A 6 0.46 0.07 -0.55
CA LEU A 6 -0.83 0.22 -1.21
C LEU A 6 -1.02 1.67 -1.63
N LYS A 7 -1.26 1.89 -2.92
CA LYS A 7 -1.48 3.22 -3.49
C LYS A 7 -2.96 3.58 -3.47
N THR A 8 -3.26 4.79 -3.03
CA THR A 8 -4.59 5.39 -3.13
C THR A 8 -4.48 6.85 -3.54
N GLU A 9 -5.47 7.38 -4.26
CA GLU A 9 -5.56 8.81 -4.54
C GLU A 9 -6.29 9.50 -3.39
N PRO A 10 -5.71 10.53 -2.76
CA PRO A 10 -6.32 11.23 -1.62
C PRO A 10 -7.71 11.79 -1.93
N GLY A 11 -7.95 12.19 -3.18
CA GLY A 11 -9.25 12.69 -3.62
C GLY A 11 -10.34 11.62 -3.73
N THR A 12 -9.97 10.33 -3.71
CA THR A 12 -10.91 9.20 -3.72
C THR A 12 -11.03 8.57 -2.33
N TYR A 13 -9.90 8.22 -1.71
CA TYR A 13 -9.85 7.66 -0.36
C TYR A 13 -8.47 7.93 0.26
N SER A 14 -8.39 8.86 1.20
CA SER A 14 -7.13 9.26 1.83
C SER A 14 -6.75 8.36 3.02
N PHE A 15 -5.51 8.50 3.50
CA PHE A 15 -5.10 7.89 4.76
C PHE A 15 -5.89 8.43 5.95
N ASP A 16 -6.28 9.72 5.93
CA ASP A 16 -7.11 10.31 6.98
C ASP A 16 -8.51 9.68 7.03
N ASP A 17 -9.09 9.36 5.87
CA ASP A 17 -10.33 8.59 5.78
C ASP A 17 -10.15 7.20 6.39
N LEU A 18 -9.06 6.51 6.06
CA LEU A 18 -8.73 5.21 6.67
C LEU A 18 -8.59 5.30 8.20
N VAL A 19 -7.92 6.34 8.72
CA VAL A 19 -7.79 6.56 10.16
C VAL A 19 -9.15 6.78 10.81
N LYS A 20 -10.02 7.59 10.19
CA LYS A 20 -11.38 7.87 10.66
C LYS A 20 -12.26 6.61 10.67
N ASP A 21 -12.21 5.83 9.60
CA ASP A 21 -12.98 4.59 9.45
C ASP A 21 -12.42 3.46 10.31
N ARG A 22 -11.13 3.56 10.68
CA ARG A 22 -10.30 2.59 11.42
C ARG A 22 -10.02 1.31 10.65
N LYS A 23 -10.93 0.87 9.79
CA LYS A 23 -10.82 -0.33 8.96
C LYS A 23 -11.59 -0.12 7.66
N THR A 24 -11.09 -0.66 6.56
CA THR A 24 -11.80 -0.66 5.27
C THR A 24 -11.53 -1.94 4.49
N VAL A 25 -12.34 -2.17 3.45
CA VAL A 25 -12.08 -3.16 2.40
C VAL A 25 -11.20 -2.49 1.36
N TRP A 26 -10.04 -3.06 1.05
CA TRP A 26 -9.15 -2.53 0.01
C TRP A 26 -9.63 -2.98 -1.38
N ASN A 27 -10.62 -2.29 -1.91
CA ASN A 27 -11.26 -2.54 -3.20
C ASN A 27 -10.67 -1.68 -4.35
N GLY A 28 -11.29 -1.75 -5.53
CA GLY A 28 -10.93 -0.92 -6.69
C GLY A 28 -9.66 -1.35 -7.44
N VAL A 29 -9.01 -2.45 -7.05
CA VAL A 29 -7.80 -2.96 -7.70
C VAL A 29 -8.16 -3.86 -8.87
N THR A 30 -7.82 -3.44 -10.08
CA THR A 30 -8.11 -4.19 -11.32
C THR A 30 -6.86 -4.69 -12.04
N ASN A 31 -5.67 -4.20 -11.68
CA ASN A 31 -4.41 -4.63 -12.30
C ASN A 31 -4.11 -6.09 -11.96
N THR A 32 -3.88 -6.94 -12.98
CA THR A 32 -3.66 -8.38 -12.80
C THR A 32 -2.48 -8.72 -11.88
N THR A 33 -1.38 -7.97 -11.94
CA THR A 33 -0.22 -8.19 -11.06
C THR A 33 -0.54 -7.76 -9.63
N ALA A 34 -1.21 -6.63 -9.46
CA ALA A 34 -1.67 -6.19 -8.14
C ALA A 34 -2.65 -7.20 -7.50
N LEU A 35 -3.59 -7.74 -8.28
CA LEU A 35 -4.50 -8.81 -7.84
C LEU A 35 -3.72 -10.06 -7.42
N LYS A 36 -2.69 -10.46 -8.17
CA LYS A 36 -1.80 -11.57 -7.75
C LYS A 36 -1.13 -11.28 -6.41
N HIS A 37 -0.67 -10.06 -6.17
CA HIS A 37 -0.09 -9.67 -4.88
C HIS A 37 -1.14 -9.76 -3.74
N ILE A 38 -2.34 -9.22 -3.95
CA ILE A 38 -3.44 -9.33 -2.97
C ILE A 38 -3.70 -10.79 -2.62
N ARG A 39 -3.74 -11.69 -3.60
CA ARG A 39 -3.95 -13.15 -3.38
C ARG A 39 -2.91 -13.81 -2.49
N THR A 40 -1.74 -13.20 -2.32
CA THR A 40 -0.66 -13.72 -1.47
C THR A 40 -0.63 -13.10 -0.08
N MET A 41 -1.46 -12.11 0.20
CA MET A 41 -1.49 -11.44 1.51
C MET A 41 -2.04 -12.36 2.60
N ALA A 42 -1.56 -12.15 3.82
CA ALA A 42 -2.03 -12.83 5.01
C ALA A 42 -2.36 -11.83 6.12
N LYS A 43 -3.25 -12.24 7.03
CA LYS A 43 -3.54 -11.47 8.24
C LYS A 43 -2.26 -11.22 9.03
N GLY A 44 -2.04 -9.97 9.39
CA GLY A 44 -0.85 -9.51 10.10
C GLY A 44 0.21 -8.90 9.19
N ASP A 45 0.13 -9.07 7.87
CA ASP A 45 1.06 -8.41 6.95
C ASP A 45 1.02 -6.88 7.12
N GLU A 46 2.20 -6.27 7.05
CA GLU A 46 2.38 -4.84 7.27
C GLU A 46 2.20 -4.06 5.97
N VAL A 47 1.64 -2.86 6.08
CA VAL A 47 1.30 -2.03 4.93
C VAL A 47 1.79 -0.60 5.14
N ILE A 48 2.38 -0.01 4.10
CA ILE A 48 2.50 1.44 3.92
C ILE A 48 1.38 1.92 3.02
N ILE A 49 0.66 2.96 3.45
CA ILE A 49 -0.29 3.69 2.63
C ILE A 49 0.46 4.80 1.89
N TYR A 50 0.31 4.79 0.58
CA TYR A 50 0.97 5.72 -0.32
C TYR A 50 -0.05 6.53 -1.10
N HIS A 51 -0.04 7.84 -0.89
CA HIS A 51 -0.81 8.77 -1.69
C HIS A 51 -0.18 8.90 -3.09
N THR A 52 -0.94 8.57 -4.12
CA THR A 52 -0.52 8.69 -5.53
C THR A 52 -1.09 9.96 -6.17
N GLY A 53 -0.97 10.11 -7.50
CA GLY A 53 -1.44 11.28 -8.23
C GLY A 53 -0.43 12.43 -8.13
N ASP A 54 -0.84 13.56 -7.58
CA ASP A 54 0.01 14.75 -7.43
C ASP A 54 0.84 14.72 -6.14
N GLU A 55 0.36 14.07 -5.07
CA GLU A 55 1.03 14.05 -3.77
C GLU A 55 2.24 13.11 -3.74
N ARG A 56 2.12 11.90 -4.30
CA ARG A 56 3.20 10.91 -4.50
C ARG A 56 4.05 10.67 -3.24
N THR A 57 3.42 10.36 -2.12
CA THR A 57 4.05 10.32 -0.79
C THR A 57 3.57 9.14 0.05
N ALA A 58 4.49 8.48 0.75
CA ALA A 58 4.15 7.52 1.80
C ALA A 58 3.74 8.30 3.05
N VAL A 59 2.56 8.02 3.60
CA VAL A 59 1.92 8.88 4.62
C VAL A 59 1.59 8.17 5.92
N GLY A 60 1.43 6.85 5.90
CA GLY A 60 1.02 6.12 7.09
C GLY A 60 1.17 4.62 6.98
N THR A 61 0.97 3.95 8.10
CA THR A 61 1.01 2.49 8.22
C THR A 61 -0.39 1.91 8.31
N ALA A 62 -0.54 0.65 7.92
CA ALA A 62 -1.75 -0.16 8.08
C ALA A 62 -1.37 -1.64 8.26
N THR A 63 -2.36 -2.49 8.53
CA THR A 63 -2.15 -3.93 8.68
C THR A 63 -3.27 -4.70 7.99
N ILE A 64 -2.92 -5.78 7.30
CA ILE A 64 -3.90 -6.71 6.72
C ILE A 64 -4.63 -7.47 7.85
N THR A 65 -5.96 -7.52 7.81
CA THR A 65 -6.78 -8.10 8.87
C THR A 65 -7.63 -9.30 8.44
N SER A 66 -7.68 -9.62 7.14
CA SER A 66 -8.36 -10.79 6.59
C SER A 66 -7.43 -11.61 5.68
N LYS A 67 -7.89 -12.82 5.31
CA LYS A 67 -7.35 -13.49 4.12
C LYS A 67 -7.98 -12.85 2.87
N PRO A 68 -7.37 -12.97 1.68
CA PRO A 68 -7.96 -12.49 0.44
C PRO A 68 -9.29 -13.20 0.15
N TYR A 69 -10.28 -12.45 -0.33
CA TYR A 69 -11.60 -12.98 -0.68
C TYR A 69 -12.15 -12.25 -1.92
N PRO A 70 -13.10 -12.84 -2.67
CA PRO A 70 -13.74 -12.18 -3.81
C PRO A 70 -14.35 -10.83 -3.41
N ASP A 71 -14.23 -9.83 -4.27
CA ASP A 71 -14.82 -8.52 -4.02
C ASP A 71 -16.36 -8.63 -3.97
N PRO A 72 -17.01 -8.37 -2.81
CA PRO A 72 -18.45 -8.52 -2.67
C PRO A 72 -19.25 -7.48 -3.45
N GLU A 73 -18.60 -6.39 -3.88
CA GLU A 73 -19.23 -5.34 -4.69
C GLU A 73 -19.01 -5.55 -6.19
N ALA A 74 -18.18 -6.53 -6.58
CA ALA A 74 -17.93 -6.87 -7.97
C ALA A 74 -18.70 -8.13 -8.40
N ASP A 75 -19.29 -8.08 -9.59
CA ASP A 75 -19.81 -9.26 -10.30
C ASP A 75 -18.68 -9.98 -11.09
N ASP A 76 -17.50 -10.10 -10.47
CA ASP A 76 -16.33 -10.81 -11.04
C ASP A 76 -15.48 -11.44 -9.94
N GLU A 77 -15.52 -12.77 -9.84
CA GLU A 77 -14.74 -13.56 -8.85
C GLU A 77 -13.21 -13.41 -9.01
N LYS A 78 -12.74 -12.86 -10.14
CA LYS A 78 -11.32 -12.56 -10.36
C LYS A 78 -10.88 -11.30 -9.63
N LEU A 79 -11.80 -10.42 -9.24
CA LEU A 79 -11.49 -9.30 -8.37
C LEU A 79 -11.44 -9.80 -6.93
N VAL A 80 -10.34 -9.51 -6.26
CA VAL A 80 -10.15 -9.88 -4.86
C VAL A 80 -9.73 -8.68 -4.04
N VAL A 81 -10.17 -8.73 -2.80
CA VAL A 81 -9.96 -7.69 -1.80
C VAL A 81 -9.41 -8.32 -0.53
N VAL A 82 -8.91 -7.45 0.33
CA VAL A 82 -8.52 -7.74 1.71
C VAL A 82 -9.03 -6.64 2.59
N ASP A 83 -9.28 -6.96 3.85
CA ASP A 83 -9.56 -5.98 4.87
C ASP A 83 -8.25 -5.41 5.41
N ILE A 84 -8.16 -4.08 5.54
CA ILE A 84 -7.04 -3.42 6.20
C ILE A 84 -7.50 -2.58 7.38
N LYS A 85 -6.65 -2.46 8.39
CA LYS A 85 -6.86 -1.58 9.54
C LYS A 85 -5.82 -0.47 9.54
N ALA A 86 -6.26 0.75 9.86
CA ALA A 86 -5.37 1.89 10.06
C ALA A 86 -4.33 1.61 11.14
N GLY A 87 -3.08 1.95 10.84
CA GLY A 87 -1.98 2.04 11.79
C GLY A 87 -1.80 3.49 12.24
N LYS A 88 -0.53 3.93 12.30
CA LYS A 88 -0.14 5.31 12.66
C LYS A 88 0.30 6.10 11.41
N PRO A 89 0.12 7.43 11.39
CA PRO A 89 0.80 8.29 10.42
C PRO A 89 2.32 8.14 10.57
N LEU A 90 3.04 8.32 9.46
CA LEU A 90 4.49 8.47 9.50
C LEU A 90 4.82 9.84 10.12
N ALA A 91 5.86 9.90 10.97
CA ALA A 91 6.26 11.15 11.61
C ALA A 91 6.78 12.14 10.57
N SER A 92 7.57 11.63 9.61
CA SER A 92 8.00 12.33 8.41
C SER A 92 7.45 11.62 7.17
N PRO A 93 6.43 12.17 6.46
CA PRO A 93 5.97 11.61 5.20
C PRO A 93 7.10 11.52 4.15
N VAL A 94 7.21 10.38 3.47
CA VAL A 94 8.34 10.11 2.55
C VAL A 94 7.89 10.27 1.10
N THR A 95 8.34 11.34 0.44
CA THR A 95 7.96 11.65 -0.94
C THR A 95 8.64 10.73 -1.96
N LEU A 96 8.05 10.58 -3.15
CA LEU A 96 8.69 9.87 -4.27
C LEU A 96 10.03 10.49 -4.65
N ALA A 97 10.18 11.81 -4.53
CA ALA A 97 11.43 12.49 -4.81
C ALA A 97 12.53 12.03 -3.83
N THR A 98 12.20 11.95 -2.54
CA THR A 98 13.08 11.40 -1.49
C THR A 98 13.46 9.95 -1.81
N ILE A 99 12.48 9.10 -2.13
CA ILE A 99 12.72 7.69 -2.48
C ILE A 99 13.62 7.55 -3.71
N LYS A 100 13.42 8.38 -4.75
CA LYS A 100 14.25 8.35 -5.97
C LYS A 100 15.67 8.85 -5.76
N ALA A 101 15.87 9.78 -4.83
CA ALA A 101 17.19 10.34 -4.53
C ALA A 101 18.07 9.34 -3.75
N ASP A 102 17.45 8.43 -3.00
CA ASP A 102 18.16 7.44 -2.21
C ASP A 102 18.45 6.16 -3.02
N LYS A 103 19.74 5.88 -3.21
CA LYS A 103 20.24 4.73 -3.97
C LYS A 103 19.85 3.39 -3.34
N ALA A 104 19.49 3.35 -2.06
CA ALA A 104 19.01 2.15 -1.41
C ALA A 104 17.72 1.62 -2.07
N PHE A 105 16.88 2.49 -2.64
CA PHE A 105 15.65 2.08 -3.34
C PHE A 105 15.85 1.69 -4.81
N ALA A 106 17.09 1.66 -5.28
CA ALA A 106 17.39 1.33 -6.67
C ALA A 106 16.82 -0.04 -7.05
N GLY A 107 16.02 -0.06 -8.11
CA GLY A 107 15.43 -1.30 -8.63
C GLY A 107 14.16 -1.77 -7.92
N TRP A 108 13.66 -1.04 -6.91
CA TRP A 108 12.38 -1.38 -6.28
C TRP A 108 11.19 -1.19 -7.24
N ASP A 109 10.21 -2.08 -7.18
CA ASP A 109 9.04 -2.11 -8.07
C ASP A 109 8.21 -0.83 -8.02
N LEU A 110 8.21 -0.11 -6.88
CA LEU A 110 7.58 1.21 -6.79
C LEU A 110 8.13 2.17 -7.87
N LEU A 111 9.43 2.12 -8.14
CA LEU A 111 10.13 2.97 -9.10
C LEU A 111 10.08 2.43 -10.52
N ARG A 112 10.11 1.10 -10.66
CA ARG A 112 10.16 0.43 -11.97
C ARG A 112 8.79 0.30 -12.63
N ILE A 113 7.72 0.11 -11.85
CA ILE A 113 6.39 -0.22 -12.34
C ILE A 113 5.38 0.82 -11.83
N GLY A 114 5.40 2.00 -12.43
CA GLY A 114 4.61 3.16 -11.94
C GLY A 114 3.11 2.89 -11.78
N ARG A 115 2.51 2.08 -12.67
CA ARG A 115 1.07 1.75 -12.67
C ARG A 115 0.68 0.63 -11.69
N LEU A 116 1.63 0.03 -10.97
CA LEU A 116 1.33 -1.00 -9.98
C LEU A 116 0.84 -0.35 -8.69
N SER A 117 -0.39 -0.63 -8.27
CA SER A 117 -1.03 -0.05 -7.08
C SER A 117 -0.81 -0.85 -5.80
N VAL A 118 -0.48 -2.14 -5.91
CA VAL A 118 -0.13 -3.02 -4.79
C VAL A 118 1.29 -3.50 -5.03
N VAL A 119 2.22 -2.96 -4.25
CA VAL A 119 3.67 -3.13 -4.48
C VAL A 119 4.27 -3.94 -3.32
N PRO A 120 5.00 -5.03 -3.59
CA PRO A 120 5.74 -5.73 -2.55
C PRO A 120 6.89 -4.84 -2.04
N VAL A 121 7.14 -4.85 -0.75
CA VAL A 121 8.23 -4.10 -0.12
C VAL A 121 9.23 -5.08 0.44
N PRO A 122 10.39 -5.28 -0.22
CA PRO A 122 11.48 -6.06 0.36
C PRO A 122 11.90 -5.49 1.70
N ASP A 123 12.37 -6.35 2.62
CA ASP A 123 12.71 -5.93 3.99
C ASP A 123 13.69 -4.75 4.03
N ALA A 124 14.72 -4.77 3.18
CA ALA A 124 15.67 -3.66 3.06
C ALA A 124 15.02 -2.33 2.63
N MET A 125 14.00 -2.37 1.78
CA MET A 125 13.27 -1.16 1.37
C MET A 125 12.35 -0.67 2.49
N TRP A 126 11.73 -1.59 3.21
CA TRP A 126 10.87 -1.25 4.33
C TRP A 126 11.67 -0.57 5.43
N ASP A 127 12.76 -1.20 5.87
CA ASP A 127 13.59 -0.70 6.96
C ASP A 127 14.12 0.70 6.60
N ARG A 128 14.61 0.87 5.36
CA ARG A 128 15.08 2.18 4.89
C ARG A 128 13.97 3.22 4.80
N LEU A 129 12.77 2.84 4.37
CA LEU A 129 11.63 3.76 4.32
C LEU A 129 11.21 4.20 5.72
N MET A 130 11.22 3.28 6.70
CA MET A 130 10.91 3.59 8.08
C MET A 130 11.96 4.52 8.71
N GLU A 131 13.25 4.32 8.45
CA GLU A 131 14.32 5.25 8.88
C GLU A 131 14.11 6.68 8.35
N LEU A 132 13.65 6.82 7.10
CA LEU A 132 13.33 8.12 6.51
C LEU A 132 12.03 8.72 7.06
N ALA A 133 11.20 7.89 7.69
CA ALA A 133 9.87 8.25 8.15
C ALA A 133 9.78 8.60 9.64
N GLU A 134 10.91 8.55 10.36
CA GLU A 134 11.07 9.01 11.75
C GLU A 134 11.06 10.54 11.90
#